data_AF-A0A2L2YRZ6-F1
#
_entry.id   AF-A0A2L2YRZ6-F1
#
_cell.length_a   1.000
_cell.length_b   1.000
_cell.length_c   1.000
_cell.angle_alpha   90.00
_cell.angle_beta   90.00
_cell.angle_gamma   90.00
#
_symmetry.space_group_name_H-M   'P 1'
#
loop_
_entity.id
_entity.type
_entity.pdbx_description
1 polymer ?
#
loop_
_entity_poly.entity_id
_entity_poly.type
_entity_poly.pdbx_seq_one_letter_code
_entity_poly.pdbx_strand_id
1 'polypeptide(L)'
;RRELSDNFCFNNKKYDQVDGTYGWAAQSLRSHSKDKREYIYTKEQFEYSKTHDLLWNAAQYQMVREGKMHGFLRMYWAKKILEWTKSPEEALEIAIYLNDKYELDGRDPSGYVGCMWSICGVHDRAWGERPVFGKIRFMNFKGCQRKFDVNGYIKKYTRN
;
A
#
# COMPACT_ATOMS: atom_id res chain seq x y z
N ARG A 1 1.25 4.97 -17.90
CA ARG A 1 0.37 4.88 -16.70
C ARG A 1 0.08 6.26 -16.08
N ARG A 2 1.01 7.22 -16.08
CA ARG A 2 0.81 8.57 -15.52
C ARG A 2 -0.49 9.27 -15.97
N GLU A 3 -0.76 9.36 -17.27
CA GLU A 3 -1.97 10.05 -17.77
C GLU A 3 -3.29 9.34 -17.38
N LEU A 4 -3.24 8.02 -17.13
CA LEU A 4 -4.39 7.31 -16.58
C LEU A 4 -4.65 7.73 -15.12
N SER A 5 -3.60 8.05 -14.38
CA SER A 5 -3.74 8.58 -13.03
C SER A 5 -4.38 9.96 -13.03
N ASP A 6 -3.95 10.85 -13.95
CA ASP A 6 -4.58 12.15 -14.15
C ASP A 6 -6.07 11.98 -14.52
N ASN A 7 -6.38 11.06 -15.42
CA ASN A 7 -7.77 10.75 -15.80
C ASN A 7 -8.61 10.33 -14.58
N PHE A 8 -8.09 9.47 -13.72
CA PHE A 8 -8.81 9.03 -12.52
C PHE A 8 -9.05 10.20 -11.55
N CYS A 9 -8.01 10.96 -11.19
CA CYS A 9 -8.14 12.09 -10.26
C CYS A 9 -9.01 13.21 -10.83
N PHE A 10 -9.00 13.43 -12.14
CA PHE A 10 -9.84 14.43 -12.79
C PHE A 10 -11.33 14.07 -12.75
N ASN A 11 -11.66 12.82 -13.08
CA ASN A 11 -13.05 12.37 -13.23
C ASN A 11 -13.68 11.81 -11.95
N ASN A 12 -12.88 11.53 -10.90
CA ASN A 12 -13.37 10.98 -9.64
C ASN A 12 -13.07 11.93 -8.49
N LYS A 13 -14.10 12.59 -7.95
CA LYS A 13 -13.96 13.51 -6.80
C LYS A 13 -13.59 12.81 -5.49
N LYS A 14 -13.69 11.48 -5.44
CA LYS A 14 -13.33 10.63 -4.29
C LYS A 14 -12.04 9.85 -4.58
N TYR A 15 -11.11 10.40 -5.36
CA TYR A 15 -9.90 9.71 -5.81
C TYR A 15 -8.98 9.24 -4.66
N ASP A 16 -9.16 9.77 -3.46
CA ASP A 16 -8.40 9.52 -2.25
C ASP A 16 -9.23 8.83 -1.14
N GLN A 17 -10.41 8.31 -1.50
CA GLN A 17 -11.32 7.63 -0.57
C GLN A 17 -11.65 6.23 -1.06
N VAL A 18 -11.88 5.29 -0.14
CA VAL A 18 -12.29 3.91 -0.48
C VAL A 18 -13.54 3.89 -1.35
N ASP A 19 -14.49 4.80 -1.09
CA ASP A 19 -15.71 5.03 -1.89
C ASP A 19 -15.44 5.37 -3.36
N GLY A 20 -14.23 5.83 -3.71
CA GLY A 20 -13.82 6.12 -5.08
C GLY A 20 -13.42 4.89 -5.89
N THR A 21 -13.43 3.69 -5.31
CA THR A 21 -13.09 2.47 -6.03
C THR A 21 -14.27 1.85 -6.81
N TYR A 22 -13.98 0.82 -7.61
CA TYR A 22 -14.99 0.06 -8.34
C TYR A 22 -15.84 -0.81 -7.40
N GLY A 23 -17.11 -1.00 -7.76
CA GLY A 23 -18.08 -1.72 -6.92
C GLY A 23 -17.64 -3.12 -6.48
N TRP A 24 -16.93 -3.87 -7.31
CA TRP A 24 -16.41 -5.20 -6.96
C TRP A 24 -15.41 -5.14 -5.79
N ALA A 25 -14.55 -4.13 -5.77
CA ALA A 25 -13.51 -3.98 -4.76
C ALA A 25 -14.10 -3.45 -3.46
N ALA A 26 -14.99 -2.45 -3.54
CA ALA A 26 -15.71 -1.93 -2.39
C ALA A 26 -16.51 -3.02 -1.69
N GLN A 27 -17.26 -3.84 -2.46
CA GLN A 27 -18.02 -4.96 -1.91
C GLN A 27 -17.09 -5.99 -1.25
N SER A 28 -15.98 -6.34 -1.90
CA SER A 28 -15.05 -7.34 -1.38
C SER A 28 -14.40 -6.87 -0.08
N LEU A 29 -13.89 -5.63 -0.02
CA LEU A 29 -13.32 -5.06 1.20
C LEU A 29 -14.35 -5.00 2.33
N ARG A 30 -15.59 -4.62 2.03
CA ARG A 30 -16.69 -4.57 3.02
C ARG A 30 -17.00 -5.94 3.60
N SER A 31 -17.05 -6.98 2.77
CA SER A 31 -17.30 -8.36 3.20
C SER A 31 -16.26 -8.87 4.20
N HIS A 32 -15.02 -8.36 4.11
CA HIS A 32 -13.90 -8.74 4.97
C HIS A 32 -13.61 -7.75 6.11
N SER A 33 -14.49 -6.74 6.31
CA SER A 33 -14.32 -5.72 7.35
C SER A 33 -14.25 -6.28 8.79
N LYS A 34 -14.81 -7.47 9.03
CA LYS A 34 -14.86 -8.13 10.34
C LYS A 34 -13.78 -9.18 10.56
N ASP A 35 -12.94 -9.44 9.56
CA ASP A 35 -11.89 -10.45 9.67
C ASP A 35 -10.89 -10.10 10.77
N LYS A 36 -10.37 -11.09 11.49
CA LYS A 36 -9.30 -10.82 12.46
C LYS A 36 -8.03 -10.43 11.72
N ARG A 37 -7.42 -9.31 12.11
CA ARG A 37 -6.10 -8.88 11.62
C ARG A 37 -5.04 -9.54 12.49
N GLU A 38 -4.03 -10.13 11.87
CA GLU A 38 -2.92 -10.77 12.59
C GLU A 38 -2.07 -9.73 13.33
N TYR A 39 -1.86 -8.58 12.69
CA TYR A 39 -1.15 -7.42 13.25
C TYR A 39 -1.99 -6.17 13.05
N ILE A 40 -1.87 -5.22 13.98
CA ILE A 40 -2.43 -3.87 13.86
C ILE A 40 -1.34 -2.90 14.30
N TYR A 41 -0.90 -2.04 13.39
CA TYR A 41 0.10 -1.02 13.66
C TYR A 41 -0.52 0.37 13.68
N THR A 42 -0.02 1.25 14.56
CA THR A 42 -0.35 2.67 14.50
C THR A 42 0.38 3.35 13.35
N LYS A 43 -0.11 4.52 12.94
CA LYS A 43 0.55 5.37 11.94
C LYS A 43 2.02 5.63 12.29
N GLU A 44 2.32 5.89 13.58
CA GLU A 44 3.68 6.12 14.04
C GLU A 44 4.56 4.87 13.92
N GLN A 45 4.00 3.68 14.21
CA GLN A 45 4.74 2.43 14.04
C GLN A 45 5.08 2.18 12.57
N PHE A 46 4.15 2.45 11.65
CA PHE A 46 4.45 2.44 10.22
C PHE A 46 5.51 3.50 9.86
N GLU A 47 5.30 4.76 10.24
CA GLU A 47 6.19 5.88 9.92
C GLU A 47 7.64 5.60 10.31
N TYR A 48 7.84 5.05 11.51
CA TYR A 48 9.16 4.75 12.06
C TYR A 48 9.70 3.35 11.72
N SER A 49 9.09 2.64 10.77
CA SER A 49 9.55 1.31 10.32
C SER A 49 9.60 0.27 11.45
N LYS A 50 8.56 0.24 12.29
CA LYS A 50 8.46 -0.62 13.48
C LYS A 50 7.42 -1.74 13.29
N THR A 51 7.49 -2.45 12.18
CA THR A 51 6.69 -3.66 11.94
C THR A 51 7.51 -4.93 12.16
N HIS A 52 6.86 -6.09 12.18
CA HIS A 52 7.52 -7.38 12.22
C HIS A 52 8.24 -7.73 10.90
N ASP A 53 7.88 -7.08 9.79
CA ASP A 53 8.39 -7.40 8.46
C ASP A 53 9.60 -6.52 8.11
N LEU A 54 10.78 -7.14 8.07
CA LEU A 54 12.03 -6.45 7.76
C LEU A 54 12.07 -5.88 6.34
N LEU A 55 11.41 -6.50 5.36
CA LEU A 55 11.34 -5.95 4.01
C LEU A 55 10.44 -4.71 3.98
N TRP A 56 9.32 -4.75 4.70
CA TRP A 56 8.45 -3.58 4.82
C TRP A 56 9.17 -2.42 5.50
N ASN A 57 9.86 -2.70 6.62
CA ASN A 57 10.64 -1.71 7.35
C ASN A 57 11.76 -1.12 6.47
N ALA A 58 12.45 -1.95 5.69
CA ALA A 58 13.48 -1.50 4.75
C ALA A 58 12.91 -0.59 3.65
N ALA A 59 11.72 -0.92 3.11
CA ALA A 59 11.05 -0.11 2.10
C ALA A 59 10.63 1.25 2.66
N GLN A 60 10.02 1.27 3.84
CA GLN A 60 9.68 2.51 4.56
C GLN A 60 10.93 3.34 4.83
N TYR A 61 12.02 2.72 5.29
CA TYR A 61 13.26 3.44 5.57
C TYR A 61 13.91 4.01 4.31
N GLN A 62 13.86 3.29 3.17
CA GLN A 62 14.29 3.85 1.89
C GLN A 62 13.51 5.14 1.57
N MET A 63 12.19 5.10 1.67
CA MET A 63 11.34 6.27 1.40
C MET A 63 11.72 7.46 2.30
N VAL A 64 11.87 7.23 3.61
CA VAL A 64 12.23 8.29 4.56
C VAL A 64 13.64 8.85 4.32
N ARG A 65 14.59 7.99 3.95
CA ARG A 65 16.01 8.38 3.78
C ARG A 65 16.29 9.04 2.43
N GLU A 66 15.72 8.51 1.35
CA GLU A 66 16.04 8.91 -0.03
C GLU A 66 14.93 9.73 -0.68
N GLY A 67 13.74 9.78 -0.08
CA GLY A 67 12.57 10.41 -0.66
C GLY A 67 12.06 9.74 -1.94
N LYS A 68 12.50 8.50 -2.19
CA LYS A 68 12.14 7.71 -3.38
C LYS A 68 12.14 6.21 -3.11
N MET A 69 11.00 5.63 -2.75
CA MET A 69 10.91 4.16 -2.64
C MET A 69 10.96 3.48 -4.02
N HIS A 70 11.60 2.32 -4.10
CA HIS A 70 11.57 1.51 -5.32
C HIS A 70 10.13 1.16 -5.73
N GLY A 71 9.75 1.40 -6.99
CA GLY A 71 8.36 1.31 -7.45
C GLY A 71 7.70 -0.07 -7.25
N PHE A 72 8.46 -1.16 -7.37
CA PHE A 72 7.94 -2.50 -7.03
C PHE A 72 7.54 -2.61 -5.55
N LEU A 73 8.31 -1.98 -4.66
CA LEU A 73 8.10 -2.04 -3.22
C LEU A 73 7.01 -1.09 -2.75
N ARG A 74 6.70 0.00 -3.45
CA ARG A 74 5.51 0.82 -3.16
C ARG A 74 4.22 -0.02 -3.16
N MET A 75 4.11 -0.95 -4.11
CA MET A 75 2.99 -1.90 -4.17
C MET A 75 2.95 -2.83 -2.96
N TYR A 76 4.10 -3.40 -2.60
CA TYR A 76 4.23 -4.28 -1.43
C TYR A 76 3.85 -3.53 -0.15
N TRP A 77 4.45 -2.35 0.01
CA TRP A 77 4.33 -1.47 1.15
C TRP A 77 2.88 -1.06 1.41
N ALA A 78 2.17 -0.54 0.41
CA ALA A 78 0.78 -0.11 0.57
C ALA A 78 -0.17 -1.29 0.83
N LYS A 79 0.09 -2.47 0.23
CA LYS A 79 -0.70 -3.68 0.49
C LYS A 79 -0.55 -4.20 1.91
N LYS A 80 0.64 -4.07 2.50
CA LYS A 80 0.85 -4.43 3.90
C LYS A 80 0.21 -3.47 4.89
N ILE A 81 0.09 -2.19 4.52
CA ILE A 81 -0.70 -1.24 5.33
C ILE A 81 -2.16 -1.72 5.39
N LEU A 82 -2.77 -2.12 4.27
CA LEU A 82 -4.12 -2.73 4.28
C LEU A 82 -4.21 -3.97 5.17
N GLU A 83 -3.19 -4.83 5.15
CA GLU A 83 -3.18 -6.06 5.95
C GLU A 83 -3.08 -5.79 7.46
N TRP A 84 -2.46 -4.68 7.86
CA TRP A 84 -2.07 -4.40 9.24
C TRP A 84 -2.70 -3.12 9.83
N THR A 85 -3.84 -2.69 9.31
CA THR A 85 -4.70 -1.65 9.89
C THR A 85 -6.10 -2.19 10.20
N LYS A 86 -6.89 -1.43 10.96
CA LYS A 86 -8.25 -1.86 11.35
C LYS A 86 -9.22 -1.79 10.19
N SER A 87 -9.02 -0.89 9.22
CA SER A 87 -9.90 -0.77 8.06
C SER A 87 -9.18 -0.31 6.80
N PRO A 88 -9.80 -0.52 5.61
CA PRO A 88 -9.28 -0.01 4.34
C PRO A 88 -9.17 1.52 4.31
N GLU A 89 -10.07 2.23 5.00
CA GLU A 89 -10.05 3.70 5.11
C GLU A 89 -8.82 4.16 5.90
N GLU A 90 -8.56 3.55 7.06
CA GLU A 90 -7.37 3.83 7.87
C GLU A 90 -6.09 3.48 7.08
N ALA A 91 -6.09 2.37 6.33
CA ALA A 91 -4.96 2.01 5.48
C ALA A 91 -4.69 3.04 4.40
N LEU A 92 -5.74 3.50 3.71
CA LEU A 92 -5.62 4.46 2.63
C LEU A 92 -5.13 5.82 3.16
N GLU A 93 -5.67 6.28 4.30
CA GLU A 93 -5.23 7.49 4.97
C GLU A 93 -3.74 7.43 5.32
N ILE A 94 -3.28 6.33 5.97
CA ILE A 94 -1.88 6.16 6.36
C ILE A 94 -0.97 6.09 5.12
N ALA A 95 -1.38 5.34 4.09
CA ALA A 95 -0.58 5.19 2.87
C ALA A 95 -0.43 6.53 2.13
N ILE A 96 -1.52 7.28 1.96
CA ILE A 96 -1.48 8.61 1.33
C ILE A 96 -0.63 9.57 2.17
N TYR A 97 -0.84 9.63 3.49
CA TYR A 97 -0.08 10.50 4.39
C TYR A 97 1.43 10.26 4.28
N LEU A 98 1.86 8.99 4.38
CA LEU A 98 3.28 8.65 4.33
C LEU A 98 3.88 8.88 2.94
N ASN A 99 3.15 8.56 1.87
CA ASN A 99 3.58 8.85 0.50
C ASN A 99 3.77 10.36 0.32
N ASP A 100 2.77 11.16 0.68
CA ASP A 100 2.79 12.61 0.44
C ASP A 100 3.79 13.35 1.32
N LYS A 101 4.11 12.79 2.49
CA LYS A 101 5.09 13.35 3.43
C LYS A 101 6.54 13.12 2.98
N TYR A 102 6.85 11.93 2.46
CA TYR A 102 8.24 11.52 2.25
C TYR A 102 8.65 11.37 0.78
N GLU A 103 7.75 10.98 -0.11
CA GLU A 103 8.10 10.82 -1.52
C GLU A 103 8.28 12.20 -2.17
N LEU A 104 9.43 12.42 -2.79
CA LEU A 104 9.72 13.64 -3.56
C LEU A 104 8.79 13.76 -4.78
N ASP A 105 8.27 12.63 -5.26
CA ASP A 105 7.25 12.52 -6.31
C ASP A 105 5.83 12.26 -5.75
N GLY A 106 5.61 12.50 -4.45
CA GLY A 106 4.31 12.43 -3.78
C GLY A 106 3.43 13.66 -4.05
N ARG A 107 2.22 13.69 -3.46
CA ARG A 107 1.20 14.73 -3.72
C ARG A 107 0.89 14.90 -5.21
N ASP A 108 0.88 13.77 -5.90
CA ASP A 108 0.71 13.63 -7.35
C ASP A 108 -0.43 12.64 -7.64
N PRO A 109 -1.20 12.80 -8.74
CA PRO A 109 -2.21 11.83 -9.16
C PRO A 109 -1.70 10.39 -9.17
N SER A 110 -0.44 10.16 -9.57
CA SER A 110 0.19 8.84 -9.57
C SER A 110 0.36 8.26 -8.17
N GLY A 111 0.56 9.11 -7.16
CA GLY A 111 0.63 8.72 -5.74
C GLY A 111 -0.71 8.23 -5.22
N TYR A 112 -1.77 9.03 -5.41
CA TYR A 112 -3.14 8.65 -5.03
C TYR A 112 -3.58 7.37 -5.73
N VAL A 113 -3.40 7.30 -7.05
CA VAL A 113 -3.78 6.13 -7.85
C VAL A 113 -2.92 4.91 -7.52
N GLY A 114 -1.65 5.10 -7.14
CA GLY A 114 -0.79 4.03 -6.65
C GLY A 114 -1.32 3.41 -5.34
N CYS A 115 -1.74 4.26 -4.40
CA CYS A 115 -2.37 3.81 -3.15
C CYS A 115 -3.72 3.13 -3.42
N MET A 116 -4.57 3.74 -4.25
CA MET A 116 -5.87 3.19 -4.65
C MET A 116 -5.76 1.88 -5.42
N TRP A 117 -4.77 1.72 -6.30
CA TRP A 117 -4.48 0.46 -6.97
C TRP A 117 -4.07 -0.62 -5.97
N SER A 118 -3.27 -0.24 -4.97
CA SER A 118 -2.70 -1.18 -4.00
C SER A 118 -3.72 -1.65 -2.98
N ILE A 119 -4.51 -0.74 -2.42
CA ILE A 119 -5.44 -0.98 -1.30
C ILE A 119 -6.85 -1.24 -1.81
N CYS A 120 -7.29 -0.50 -2.84
CA CYS A 120 -8.67 -0.54 -3.31
C CYS A 120 -8.85 -1.20 -4.69
N GLY A 121 -7.78 -1.69 -5.33
CA GLY A 121 -7.88 -2.40 -6.62
C GLY A 121 -8.25 -1.53 -7.82
N VAL A 122 -8.13 -0.20 -7.73
CA VAL A 122 -8.32 0.69 -8.89
C VAL A 122 -7.36 0.30 -10.00
N HIS A 123 -7.87 0.21 -11.23
CA HIS A 123 -7.17 -0.27 -12.44
C HIS A 123 -6.52 -1.67 -12.30
N ASP A 124 -6.99 -2.51 -11.38
CA ASP A 124 -6.68 -3.95 -11.31
C ASP A 124 -7.96 -4.77 -11.49
N ARG A 125 -7.78 -6.08 -11.65
CA ARG A 125 -8.87 -7.06 -11.65
C ARG A 125 -9.01 -7.71 -10.26
N ALA A 126 -10.13 -8.41 -10.03
CA ALA A 126 -10.30 -9.28 -8.88
C ALA A 126 -9.33 -10.47 -8.91
N TRP A 127 -8.80 -10.84 -7.74
CA TRP A 127 -7.96 -12.00 -7.51
C TRP A 127 -8.66 -13.02 -6.61
N GLY A 128 -7.99 -14.14 -6.32
CA GLY A 128 -8.50 -15.15 -5.39
C GLY A 128 -8.76 -14.54 -4.01
N GLU A 129 -9.92 -14.86 -3.45
CA GLU A 129 -10.42 -14.31 -2.20
C GLU A 129 -9.58 -14.77 -0.99
N ARG A 130 -9.30 -13.85 -0.07
CA ARG A 130 -8.48 -14.09 1.12
C ARG A 130 -9.02 -13.30 2.30
N PRO A 131 -8.80 -13.76 3.54
CA PRO A 131 -9.08 -12.95 4.71
C PRO A 131 -8.40 -11.58 4.63
N VAL A 132 -9.06 -10.56 5.18
CA VAL A 132 -8.66 -9.14 5.18
C VAL A 132 -8.70 -8.49 3.80
N PHE A 133 -8.03 -9.06 2.79
CA PHE A 133 -7.92 -8.48 1.45
C PHE A 133 -9.18 -8.67 0.60
N GLY A 134 -10.01 -9.66 0.90
CA GLY A 134 -10.97 -10.17 -0.05
C GLY A 134 -10.30 -10.51 -1.37
N LYS A 135 -10.75 -9.89 -2.46
CA LYS A 135 -10.28 -10.11 -3.83
C LYS A 135 -9.24 -9.10 -4.29
N ILE A 136 -8.74 -8.23 -3.40
CA ILE A 136 -7.62 -7.34 -3.70
C ILE A 136 -6.36 -8.17 -3.92
N ARG A 137 -5.54 -7.79 -4.91
CA ARG A 137 -4.30 -8.51 -5.21
C ARG A 137 -3.40 -8.58 -3.98
N PHE A 138 -3.07 -9.79 -3.55
CA PHE A 138 -2.17 -10.04 -2.43
C PHE A 138 -0.69 -10.04 -2.85
N MET A 139 0.19 -9.56 -1.96
CA MET A 139 1.65 -9.70 -2.07
C MET A 139 2.22 -10.13 -0.72
N ASN A 140 3.20 -11.05 -0.74
CA ASN A 140 3.86 -11.54 0.47
C ASN A 140 5.38 -11.56 0.31
N PHE A 141 6.05 -11.65 1.46
CA PHE A 141 7.50 -11.66 1.58
C PHE A 141 8.15 -12.75 0.71
N LYS A 142 7.67 -14.01 0.83
CA LYS A 142 8.17 -15.14 0.02
C LYS A 142 8.01 -14.89 -1.49
N GLY A 143 6.96 -14.18 -1.90
CA GLY A 143 6.73 -13.77 -3.28
C GLY A 143 7.72 -12.72 -3.78
N CYS A 144 8.18 -11.84 -2.90
CA CYS A 144 9.24 -10.86 -3.20
C CYS A 144 10.61 -11.55 -3.31
N GLN A 145 10.91 -12.50 -2.42
CA GLN A 145 12.17 -13.27 -2.44
C GLN A 145 12.40 -14.02 -3.77
N ARG A 146 11.32 -14.44 -4.45
CA ARG A 146 11.41 -15.09 -5.76
C ARG A 146 11.68 -14.12 -6.92
N LYS A 147 11.64 -12.82 -6.69
CA LYS A 147 11.74 -11.78 -7.73
C LYS A 147 13.02 -10.97 -7.69
N PHE A 148 13.62 -10.78 -6.52
CA PHE A 148 14.86 -10.03 -6.35
C PHE A 148 15.55 -10.40 -5.03
N ASP A 149 16.79 -9.93 -4.84
CA ASP A 149 17.55 -10.11 -3.61
C ASP A 149 17.00 -9.26 -2.45
N VAL A 150 16.00 -9.82 -1.76
CA VAL A 150 15.37 -9.23 -0.58
C VAL A 150 16.37 -9.02 0.55
N ASN A 151 17.32 -9.95 0.76
CA ASN A 151 18.27 -9.86 1.86
C ASN A 151 19.28 -8.74 1.61
N GLY A 152 19.78 -8.61 0.38
CA GLY A 152 20.62 -7.48 -0.03
C GLY A 152 19.89 -6.14 0.10
N TYR A 153 18.62 -6.08 -0.28
CA TYR A 153 17.80 -4.87 -0.11
C TYR A 153 17.61 -4.50 1.37
N ILE A 154 17.26 -5.47 2.23
CA ILE A 154 17.13 -5.25 3.68
C ILE A 154 18.46 -4.75 4.25
N LYS A 155 19.57 -5.44 3.95
CA LYS A 155 20.90 -5.05 4.44
C LYS A 155 21.28 -3.62 4.04
N LYS A 156 20.90 -3.18 2.84
CA LYS A 156 21.13 -1.81 2.37
C LYS A 156 20.31 -0.77 3.14
N TYR A 157 19.11 -1.13 3.58
CA TYR A 157 18.12 -0.24 4.19
C TYR A 157 17.75 -0.65 5.62
N THR A 158 18.72 -1.10 6.42
CA THR A 158 18.57 -1.28 7.86
C THR A 158 18.89 0.03 8.58
N ARG A 159 18.08 0.42 9.58
CA ARG A 159 18.46 1.49 10.52
C ARG A 159 19.60 0.98 11.41
N ASN A 160 20.75 1.65 11.35
CA ASN A 160 21.82 1.48 12.35
C ASN A 160 21.36 1.93 13.73
#